data_AF-A0AAE1YPC2-F1
#
_entry.id   AF-A0AAE1YPC2-F1
#
_cell.length_a   1.000
_cell.length_b   1.000
_cell.length_c   1.000
_cell.angle_alpha   90.00
_cell.angle_beta   90.00
_cell.angle_gamma   90.00
#
_symmetry.space_group_name_H-M   'P 1'
#
loop_
_entity.id
_entity.type
_entity.pdbx_description
1 polymer ?
#
loop_
_entity_poly.entity_id
_entity_poly.type
_entity_poly.pdbx_seq_one_letter_code
_entity_poly.pdbx_strand_id
1 'polypeptide(L)'
;MAQAKTRLEFAIYLLVIISIVYIFTLDVTKNQQPFFNPHKTPHDHHFPLSKTNNASMDKLDVALAAASTSDRTGGGGHRGLINHLLIVAVDQTSYDRCRFLGLHCYKLETDGVDFVGEKVYMSEDFIKMMWRRTLFLRDVIYRGYNFIFTDIDVLWLRDPFPYLTQKQPLDLQISTDRYRGNPWSESHRINTGFYMIRSNNKTRALFDAWYANKDNFPGQKEQDVLEKLMRQGFFRKLGLKVKFLDTLYFSGFCQDSRDVTMVATVHANCCRGMAAKLADLSMVARNWKRYKRLASANMTSTFRWSLHRACWNSWRS
;
A
#
# COMPACT_ATOMS: atom_id res chain seq x y z
N MET A 1 -17.22 -7.05 30.15
CA MET A 1 -16.71 -8.27 29.50
C MET A 1 -16.52 -7.99 28.01
N ALA A 2 -15.31 -7.57 27.62
CA ALA A 2 -15.00 -7.24 26.23
C ALA A 2 -14.69 -8.53 25.46
N GLN A 3 -15.58 -8.84 24.52
CA GLN A 3 -15.57 -10.03 23.68
C GLN A 3 -14.28 -10.12 22.86
N ALA A 4 -13.68 -11.32 22.82
CA ALA A 4 -12.46 -11.64 22.13
C ALA A 4 -12.48 -11.13 20.66
N LYS A 5 -11.71 -10.06 20.38
CA LYS A 5 -11.38 -9.64 19.02
C LYS A 5 -10.81 -10.84 18.26
N THR A 6 -11.34 -11.11 17.08
CA THR A 6 -10.93 -12.30 16.31
C THR A 6 -9.45 -12.17 15.93
N ARG A 7 -8.71 -13.28 15.87
CA ARG A 7 -7.24 -13.27 15.62
C ARG A 7 -6.84 -12.56 14.31
N LEU A 8 -7.74 -12.51 13.33
CA LEU A 8 -7.56 -11.76 12.08
C LEU A 8 -7.69 -10.25 12.29
N GLU A 9 -8.65 -9.80 13.10
CA GLU A 9 -8.77 -8.40 13.49
C GLU A 9 -7.51 -7.94 14.21
N PHE A 10 -6.90 -8.79 15.05
CA PHE A 10 -5.67 -8.46 15.78
C PHE A 10 -4.44 -8.35 14.86
N ALA A 11 -4.37 -9.17 13.80
CA ALA A 11 -3.31 -9.12 12.80
C ALA A 11 -3.41 -7.86 11.92
N ILE A 12 -4.61 -7.52 11.46
CA ILE A 12 -4.86 -6.28 10.71
C ILE A 12 -4.67 -5.07 11.65
N TYR A 13 -5.07 -5.17 12.92
CA TYR A 13 -4.83 -4.17 13.96
C TYR A 13 -3.34 -3.86 14.13
N LEU A 14 -2.48 -4.88 14.14
CA LEU A 14 -1.03 -4.70 14.20
C LEU A 14 -0.47 -4.02 12.93
N LEU A 15 -0.98 -4.38 11.75
CA LEU A 15 -0.48 -3.87 10.47
C LEU A 15 -0.94 -2.44 10.14
N VAL A 16 -2.07 -1.97 10.69
CA VAL A 16 -2.62 -0.62 10.43
C VAL A 16 -2.17 0.42 11.46
N ILE A 17 -1.85 0.01 12.71
CA ILE A 17 -1.27 0.90 13.75
C ILE A 17 0.15 1.31 13.41
N ILE A 18 0.86 0.35 12.82
CA ILE A 18 2.22 0.51 12.41
C ILE A 18 2.19 1.36 11.13
N SER A 19 2.78 2.56 11.17
CA SER A 19 2.96 3.38 9.97
C SER A 19 4.09 2.77 9.12
N ILE A 20 3.77 1.62 8.54
CA ILE A 20 4.53 0.96 7.51
C ILE A 20 4.06 1.52 6.17
N VAL A 21 4.97 1.52 5.22
CA VAL A 21 4.70 1.72 3.80
C VAL A 21 5.25 0.49 3.08
N TYR A 22 4.46 -0.12 2.21
CA TYR A 22 4.91 -1.26 1.42
C TYR A 22 5.39 -0.80 0.05
N ILE A 23 6.62 -1.19 -0.29
CA ILE A 23 7.21 -0.92 -1.60
C ILE A 23 7.68 -2.25 -2.18
N PHE A 24 7.07 -2.69 -3.27
CA PHE A 24 7.52 -3.83 -4.03
C PHE A 24 8.47 -3.36 -5.13
N THR A 25 9.76 -3.66 -5.00
CA THR A 25 10.76 -3.35 -6.04
C THR A 25 10.66 -4.36 -7.18
N LEU A 26 10.31 -3.92 -8.39
CA LEU A 26 10.01 -4.80 -9.52
C LEU A 26 11.23 -5.20 -10.36
N ASP A 27 12.37 -4.56 -10.13
CA ASP A 27 13.59 -4.78 -10.89
C ASP A 27 14.76 -4.91 -9.91
N VAL A 28 15.32 -6.12 -9.82
CA VAL A 28 16.62 -6.39 -9.19
C VAL A 28 17.52 -6.97 -10.27
N THR A 29 17.70 -6.22 -11.37
CA THR A 29 18.65 -6.62 -12.41
C THR A 29 20.05 -6.09 -12.07
N LYS A 30 21.00 -7.03 -12.09
CA LYS A 30 22.43 -6.96 -11.75
C LYS A 30 23.10 -5.65 -12.20
N ASN A 31 23.36 -4.75 -11.25
CA ASN A 31 24.32 -3.61 -11.24
C ASN A 31 23.82 -2.41 -10.44
N GLN A 32 22.63 -2.46 -9.85
CA GLN A 32 22.17 -1.45 -8.91
C GLN A 32 22.80 -1.70 -7.54
N GLN A 33 23.42 -0.67 -6.94
CA GLN A 33 23.91 -0.75 -5.56
C GLN A 33 22.78 -1.30 -4.69
N PRO A 34 23.04 -2.30 -3.84
CA PRO A 34 22.02 -2.76 -2.91
C PRO A 34 21.52 -1.56 -2.10
N PHE A 35 20.20 -1.49 -1.86
CA PHE A 35 19.63 -0.60 -0.83
C PHE A 35 20.39 -0.71 0.51
N PHE A 36 21.07 -1.84 0.70
CA PHE A 36 21.71 -2.32 1.90
C PHE A 36 23.23 -2.41 1.72
N ASN A 37 23.98 -1.55 2.42
CA ASN A 37 25.28 -1.97 2.93
C ASN A 37 25.06 -2.43 4.38
N PRO A 38 24.99 -3.75 4.65
CA PRO A 38 24.72 -4.26 6.01
C PRO A 38 25.80 -3.91 7.03
N HIS A 39 26.94 -3.34 6.63
CA HIS A 39 28.11 -3.09 7.48
C HIS A 39 28.37 -1.61 7.85
N LYS A 40 27.40 -0.72 7.67
CA LYS A 40 27.52 0.67 8.16
C LYS A 40 26.30 1.13 8.94
N THR A 41 26.13 0.55 10.13
CA THR A 41 25.52 1.23 11.27
C THR A 41 26.57 1.28 12.37
N PRO A 42 26.92 2.45 12.95
CA PRO A 42 27.77 2.49 14.13
C PRO A 42 26.99 1.89 15.30
N HIS A 43 27.65 0.97 16.02
CA HIS A 43 27.19 0.22 17.20
C HIS A 43 26.38 -1.06 16.93
N ASP A 44 27.13 -2.11 16.59
CA ASP A 44 26.73 -3.50 16.82
C ASP A 44 26.53 -3.74 18.33
N HIS A 45 25.27 -3.79 18.76
CA HIS A 45 24.90 -4.53 19.96
C HIS A 45 24.36 -5.89 19.54
N HIS A 46 25.21 -6.92 19.67
CA HIS A 46 24.82 -8.31 19.61
C HIS A 46 23.72 -8.59 20.66
N PHE A 47 22.49 -8.79 20.22
CA PHE A 47 21.44 -9.38 21.05
C PHE A 47 21.43 -10.90 20.84
N PRO A 48 21.50 -11.72 21.91
CA PRO A 48 21.46 -13.17 21.79
C PRO A 48 20.09 -13.62 21.27
N LEU A 49 20.10 -14.55 20.31
CA LEU A 49 18.92 -15.28 19.85
C LEU A 49 18.30 -16.08 21.01
N SER A 50 17.27 -15.51 21.63
CA SER A 50 16.39 -16.20 22.58
C SER A 50 15.49 -17.19 21.84
N LYS A 51 15.72 -18.49 22.06
CA LYS A 51 14.80 -19.58 21.69
C LYS A 51 13.53 -19.48 22.53
N THR A 52 12.44 -18.96 21.97
CA THR A 52 11.10 -19.07 22.61
C THR A 52 9.96 -19.26 21.60
N ASN A 53 9.37 -20.45 21.66
CA ASN A 53 8.02 -20.92 21.29
C ASN A 53 7.38 -20.53 19.93
N ASN A 54 7.43 -21.51 19.02
CA ASN A 54 6.95 -21.56 17.63
C ASN A 54 5.44 -21.36 17.37
N ALA A 55 4.59 -21.04 18.35
CA ALA A 55 3.13 -20.94 18.14
C ALA A 55 2.63 -19.52 17.76
N SER A 56 3.46 -18.49 17.96
CA SER A 56 3.18 -17.10 17.58
C SER A 56 3.73 -16.73 16.20
N MET A 57 4.76 -17.45 15.74
CA MET A 57 5.47 -17.20 14.48
C MET A 57 4.62 -17.59 13.27
N ASP A 58 4.01 -18.78 13.32
CA ASP A 58 3.07 -19.28 12.30
C ASP A 58 1.88 -18.34 12.06
N LYS A 59 1.45 -17.58 13.07
CA LYS A 59 0.26 -16.73 12.98
C LYS A 59 0.50 -15.42 12.27
N LEU A 60 1.76 -14.96 12.22
CA LEU A 60 2.11 -13.76 11.50
C LEU A 60 2.48 -14.05 10.04
N ASP A 61 3.06 -15.22 9.77
CA ASP A 61 3.09 -15.76 8.41
C ASP A 61 1.67 -15.92 7.87
N VAL A 62 0.72 -16.35 8.71
CA VAL A 62 -0.71 -16.37 8.35
C VAL A 62 -1.32 -14.97 8.22
N ALA A 63 -0.84 -13.95 8.93
CA ALA A 63 -1.31 -12.56 8.80
C ALA A 63 -0.80 -11.89 7.52
N LEU A 64 0.48 -12.10 7.20
CA LEU A 64 1.10 -11.65 5.95
C LEU A 64 0.56 -12.46 4.77
N ALA A 65 0.36 -13.77 4.93
CA ALA A 65 -0.37 -14.61 3.97
C ALA A 65 -1.87 -14.32 3.92
N ALA A 66 -2.45 -13.69 4.96
CA ALA A 66 -3.84 -13.23 4.95
C ALA A 66 -4.01 -11.86 4.28
N ALA A 67 -3.04 -10.96 4.46
CA ALA A 67 -2.90 -9.75 3.66
C ALA A 67 -2.52 -10.07 2.20
N SER A 68 -1.88 -11.22 1.99
CA SER A 68 -1.52 -11.82 0.71
C SER A 68 -2.43 -13.03 0.36
N THR A 69 -3.73 -13.05 0.77
CA THR A 69 -4.59 -14.24 0.54
C THR A 69 -4.84 -14.53 -0.95
N SER A 70 -3.89 -15.18 -1.58
CA SER A 70 -4.07 -16.11 -2.68
C SER A 70 -3.71 -17.49 -2.15
N ASP A 71 -4.72 -18.36 -2.14
CA ASP A 71 -4.66 -19.71 -1.63
C ASP A 71 -3.67 -20.56 -2.43
N ARG A 72 -3.09 -21.53 -1.73
CA ARG A 72 -2.07 -22.49 -2.14
C ARG A 72 -2.59 -23.55 -3.13
N THR A 73 -3.30 -23.13 -4.18
CA THR A 73 -3.75 -23.98 -5.27
C THR A 73 -3.49 -23.29 -6.60
N GLY A 74 -2.26 -23.39 -7.10
CA GLY A 74 -1.87 -22.95 -8.44
C GLY A 74 -0.55 -22.18 -8.50
N GLY A 75 0.57 -22.90 -8.64
CA GLY A 75 1.83 -22.41 -9.24
C GLY A 75 2.62 -21.31 -8.52
N GLY A 76 3.68 -21.70 -7.80
CA GLY A 76 5.04 -21.08 -7.79
C GLY A 76 5.32 -19.57 -7.68
N GLY A 77 4.35 -18.64 -7.67
CA GLY A 77 4.64 -17.19 -7.87
C GLY A 77 4.90 -16.35 -6.61
N HIS A 78 4.30 -16.69 -5.47
CA HIS A 78 4.20 -15.78 -4.31
C HIS A 78 5.49 -15.65 -3.49
N ARG A 79 6.29 -16.71 -3.39
CA ARG A 79 7.59 -16.66 -2.69
C ARG A 79 8.57 -15.68 -3.36
N GLY A 80 8.44 -15.45 -4.67
CA GLY A 80 9.25 -14.47 -5.39
C GLY A 80 8.94 -13.03 -4.97
N LEU A 81 7.66 -12.70 -4.76
CA LEU A 81 7.22 -11.33 -4.45
C LEU A 81 7.70 -10.83 -3.09
N ILE A 82 7.76 -11.70 -2.08
CA ILE A 82 8.22 -11.34 -0.73
C ILE A 82 9.70 -10.96 -0.73
N ASN A 83 10.53 -11.61 -1.57
CA ASN A 83 11.95 -11.26 -1.74
C ASN A 83 12.16 -9.87 -2.37
N HIS A 84 11.09 -9.30 -2.92
CA HIS A 84 11.09 -7.99 -3.57
C HIS A 84 10.26 -6.96 -2.78
N LEU A 85 9.75 -7.33 -1.60
CA LEU A 85 8.98 -6.45 -0.72
C LEU A 85 9.91 -5.74 0.25
N LEU A 86 10.00 -4.42 0.12
CA LEU A 86 10.56 -3.51 1.10
C LEU A 86 9.44 -2.95 1.99
N ILE A 87 9.62 -3.11 3.29
CA ILE A 87 8.77 -2.54 4.32
C ILE A 87 9.46 -1.31 4.87
N VAL A 88 8.85 -0.15 4.69
CA VAL A 88 9.36 1.13 5.19
C VAL A 88 8.61 1.46 6.47
N ALA A 89 9.26 1.34 7.62
CA ALA A 89 8.70 1.66 8.92
C ALA A 89 9.04 3.09 9.33
N VAL A 90 8.06 3.90 9.73
CA VAL A 90 8.32 5.27 10.19
C VAL A 90 8.65 5.39 11.68
N ASP A 91 8.45 4.32 12.46
CA ASP A 91 8.77 4.27 13.88
C ASP A 91 9.61 3.05 14.25
N GLN A 92 10.25 3.11 15.41
CA GLN A 92 11.18 2.07 15.87
C GLN A 92 10.49 0.73 16.13
N THR A 93 9.29 0.74 16.73
CA THR A 93 8.55 -0.48 17.09
C THR A 93 8.20 -1.26 15.83
N SER A 94 7.76 -0.55 14.80
CA SER A 94 7.43 -1.09 13.48
C SER A 94 8.64 -1.65 12.75
N TYR A 95 9.78 -0.95 12.85
CA TYR A 95 11.04 -1.41 12.27
C TYR A 95 11.54 -2.69 12.94
N ASP A 96 11.58 -2.72 14.27
CA ASP A 96 12.02 -3.89 15.04
C ASP A 96 11.10 -5.08 14.80
N ARG A 97 9.79 -4.83 14.75
CA ARG A 97 8.83 -5.88 14.40
C ARG A 97 9.08 -6.41 13.00
N CYS A 98 9.29 -5.55 12.00
CA CYS A 98 9.61 -5.99 10.66
C CYS A 98 10.89 -6.84 10.62
N ARG A 99 11.95 -6.41 11.31
CA ARG A 99 13.24 -7.11 11.38
C ARG A 99 13.13 -8.46 12.06
N PHE A 100 12.37 -8.53 13.16
CA PHE A 100 12.08 -9.76 13.88
C PHE A 100 11.45 -10.85 12.97
N LEU A 101 10.77 -10.44 11.90
CA LEU A 101 10.10 -11.34 10.95
C LEU A 101 10.97 -11.73 9.76
N GLY A 102 12.23 -11.29 9.72
CA GLY A 102 13.15 -11.60 8.64
C GLY A 102 12.77 -10.95 7.30
N LEU A 103 11.97 -9.89 7.32
CA LEU A 103 11.57 -9.14 6.12
C LEU A 103 12.63 -8.09 5.73
N HIS A 104 12.55 -7.57 4.51
CA HIS A 104 13.39 -6.44 4.11
C HIS A 104 12.79 -5.15 4.65
N CYS A 105 13.46 -4.53 5.61
CA CYS A 105 12.95 -3.39 6.38
C CYS A 105 13.84 -2.16 6.20
N TYR A 106 13.23 -0.99 6.07
CA TYR A 106 13.90 0.30 6.08
C TYR A 106 13.24 1.18 7.13
N LYS A 107 14.04 1.79 8.01
CA LYS A 107 13.54 2.77 8.97
C LYS A 107 13.57 4.14 8.29
N LEU A 108 12.40 4.75 8.11
CA LEU A 108 12.31 6.10 7.58
C LEU A 108 12.67 7.08 8.68
N GLU A 109 13.87 7.66 8.61
CA GLU A 109 14.29 8.71 9.52
C GLU A 109 13.45 9.97 9.30
N THR A 110 13.09 10.64 10.38
CA THR A 110 12.28 11.86 10.34
C THR A 110 12.92 12.91 11.22
N ASP A 111 13.33 14.03 10.62
CA ASP A 111 14.02 15.09 11.34
C ASP A 111 13.09 15.70 12.40
N GLY A 112 13.31 15.34 13.67
CA GLY A 112 12.69 15.98 14.83
C GLY A 112 11.20 15.71 15.06
N VAL A 113 10.58 14.77 14.33
CA VAL A 113 9.16 14.43 14.53
C VAL A 113 9.03 12.94 14.83
N ASP A 114 8.49 12.62 16.01
CA ASP A 114 8.10 11.27 16.37
C ASP A 114 6.73 10.95 15.76
N PHE A 115 6.74 10.08 14.75
CA PHE A 115 5.52 9.63 14.07
C PHE A 115 4.83 8.45 14.78
N VAL A 116 5.24 8.10 16.00
CA VAL A 116 4.55 7.09 16.82
C VAL A 116 3.06 7.45 16.98
N GLY A 117 2.22 6.43 16.79
CA GLY A 117 0.77 6.50 16.95
C GLY A 117 -0.01 6.96 15.72
N GLU A 118 -1.33 6.86 15.82
CA GLU A 118 -2.23 7.28 14.74
C GLU A 118 -2.14 8.80 14.51
N LYS A 119 -1.98 9.20 13.25
CA LYS A 119 -2.11 10.62 12.87
C LYS A 119 -3.48 10.84 12.25
N VAL A 120 -4.24 11.76 12.85
CA VAL A 120 -5.59 12.10 12.39
C VAL A 120 -5.53 12.57 10.93
N TYR A 121 -6.41 12.04 10.09
CA TYR A 121 -6.47 12.38 8.68
C TYR A 121 -6.56 13.90 8.45
N MET A 122 -5.62 14.43 7.66
CA MET A 122 -5.40 15.86 7.36
C MET A 122 -4.83 16.72 8.51
N SER A 123 -4.35 16.12 9.61
CA SER A 123 -3.53 16.84 10.60
C SER A 123 -2.18 17.27 10.01
N GLU A 124 -1.52 18.25 10.62
CA GLU A 124 -0.19 18.68 10.19
C GLU A 124 0.82 17.53 10.17
N ASP A 125 0.81 16.67 11.20
CA ASP A 125 1.69 15.52 11.28
C ASP A 125 1.39 14.49 10.18
N PHE A 126 0.10 14.26 9.88
CA PHE A 126 -0.27 13.41 8.75
C PHE A 126 0.31 13.97 7.43
N ILE A 127 0.16 15.28 7.18
CA ILE A 127 0.65 15.92 5.96
C ILE A 127 2.18 15.83 5.88
N LYS A 128 2.90 16.12 6.98
CA LYS A 128 4.37 15.99 7.05
C LYS A 128 4.82 14.55 6.78
N MET A 129 4.15 13.56 7.36
CA MET A 129 4.44 12.14 7.15
C MET A 129 4.28 11.75 5.68
N MET A 130 3.18 12.18 5.03
CA MET A 130 2.96 11.85 3.63
C MET A 130 3.99 12.50 2.70
N TRP A 131 4.39 13.75 2.96
CA TRP A 131 5.45 14.39 2.20
C TRP A 131 6.82 13.73 2.42
N ARG A 132 7.12 13.30 3.65
CA ARG A 132 8.35 12.54 3.93
C ARG A 132 8.39 11.21 3.19
N ARG A 133 7.25 10.51 3.11
CA ARG A 133 7.06 9.33 2.27
C ARG A 133 7.33 9.65 0.79
N THR A 134 6.77 10.73 0.26
CA THR A 134 7.01 11.16 -1.13
C THR A 134 8.49 11.43 -1.40
N LEU A 135 9.22 12.05 -0.46
CA LEU A 135 10.66 12.26 -0.58
C LEU A 135 11.43 10.94 -0.63
N PHE A 136 11.09 9.99 0.24
CA PHE A 136 11.72 8.67 0.20
C PHE A 136 11.48 7.94 -1.14
N LEU A 137 10.25 7.99 -1.65
CA LEU A 137 9.89 7.40 -2.94
C LEU A 137 10.61 8.07 -4.10
N ARG A 138 10.86 9.38 -4.03
CA ARG A 138 11.75 10.09 -4.97
C ARG A 138 13.14 9.46 -4.98
N ASP A 139 13.74 9.23 -3.80
CA ASP A 139 15.07 8.62 -3.71
C ASP A 139 15.10 7.21 -4.30
N VAL A 140 14.03 6.42 -4.11
CA VAL A 140 13.87 5.09 -4.72
C VAL A 140 13.91 5.19 -6.27
N ILE A 141 13.20 6.16 -6.85
CA ILE A 141 13.24 6.41 -8.31
C ILE A 141 14.65 6.84 -8.74
N TYR A 142 15.30 7.74 -8.01
CA TYR A 142 16.64 8.22 -8.36
C TYR A 142 17.69 7.12 -8.35
N ARG A 143 17.52 6.08 -7.52
CA ARG A 143 18.36 4.89 -7.49
C ARG A 143 18.12 3.91 -8.64
N GLY A 144 17.13 4.18 -9.50
CA GLY A 144 16.86 3.38 -10.69
C GLY A 144 15.79 2.31 -10.51
N TYR A 145 15.11 2.24 -9.37
CA TYR A 145 14.13 1.18 -9.11
C TYR A 145 12.78 1.47 -9.77
N ASN A 146 12.29 0.48 -10.51
CA ASN A 146 10.86 0.36 -10.83
C ASN A 146 10.16 -0.23 -9.61
N PHE A 147 9.01 0.29 -9.19
CA PHE A 147 8.32 -0.24 -8.01
C PHE A 147 6.81 -0.15 -8.09
N ILE A 148 6.15 -0.98 -7.30
CA ILE A 148 4.76 -0.81 -6.87
C ILE A 148 4.78 -0.24 -5.46
N PHE A 149 4.05 0.83 -5.28
CA PHE A 149 3.69 1.36 -3.98
C PHE A 149 2.31 0.83 -3.59
N THR A 150 2.14 0.43 -2.34
CA THR A 150 0.82 0.15 -1.77
C THR A 150 0.75 0.64 -0.32
N ASP A 151 -0.34 1.33 0.02
CA ASP A 151 -0.66 1.65 1.41
C ASP A 151 -0.97 0.38 2.20
N ILE A 152 -0.81 0.46 3.53
CA ILE A 152 -1.03 -0.67 4.45
C ILE A 152 -2.48 -1.09 4.57
N ASP A 153 -3.40 -0.21 4.21
CA ASP A 153 -4.84 -0.40 4.24
C ASP A 153 -5.40 -0.80 2.86
N VAL A 154 -4.53 -1.32 2.00
CA VAL A 154 -4.86 -2.00 0.74
C VAL A 154 -4.73 -3.50 0.93
N LEU A 155 -5.84 -4.22 0.89
CA LEU A 155 -5.84 -5.68 0.91
C LEU A 155 -5.59 -6.23 -0.49
N TRP A 156 -4.66 -7.19 -0.60
CA TRP A 156 -4.41 -7.92 -1.85
C TRP A 156 -5.19 -9.24 -1.81
N LEU A 157 -6.33 -9.26 -2.48
CA LEU A 157 -7.21 -10.43 -2.58
C LEU A 157 -6.76 -11.40 -3.68
N ARG A 158 -6.06 -10.90 -4.69
CA ARG A 158 -5.43 -11.69 -5.77
C ARG A 158 -4.11 -11.02 -6.18
N ASP A 159 -3.34 -11.72 -7.01
CA ASP A 159 -2.22 -11.15 -7.74
C ASP A 159 -2.71 -9.98 -8.63
N PRO A 160 -2.23 -8.73 -8.42
CA PRO A 160 -2.62 -7.59 -9.26
C PRO A 160 -1.83 -7.49 -10.57
N PHE A 161 -0.72 -8.21 -10.72
CA PHE A 161 0.15 -8.10 -11.90
C PHE A 161 -0.54 -8.42 -13.24
N PRO A 162 -1.46 -9.40 -13.33
CA PRO A 162 -2.22 -9.65 -14.55
C PRO A 162 -3.02 -8.43 -15.05
N TYR A 163 -3.40 -7.51 -14.15
CA TYR A 163 -4.15 -6.30 -14.48
C TYR A 163 -3.26 -5.07 -14.69
N LEU A 164 -1.96 -5.20 -14.41
CA LEU A 164 -0.94 -4.19 -14.66
C LEU A 164 -0.28 -4.41 -16.03
N THR A 165 -0.04 -3.33 -16.76
CA THR A 165 0.66 -3.40 -18.04
C THR A 165 2.17 -3.47 -17.79
N GLN A 166 2.74 -4.68 -17.78
CA GLN A 166 4.17 -4.90 -17.57
C GLN A 166 5.02 -4.75 -18.84
N LYS A 167 4.47 -5.07 -20.02
CA LYS A 167 5.26 -5.20 -21.26
C LYS A 167 5.37 -3.91 -22.09
N GLN A 168 4.47 -2.95 -21.88
CA GLN A 168 4.51 -1.66 -22.58
C GLN A 168 5.20 -0.59 -21.73
N PRO A 169 5.85 0.42 -22.33
CA PRO A 169 6.60 1.45 -21.61
C PRO A 169 5.69 2.53 -21.01
N LEU A 170 4.72 2.14 -20.17
CA LEU A 170 4.01 3.07 -19.30
C LEU A 170 4.94 3.61 -18.21
N ASP A 171 4.82 4.91 -17.95
CA ASP A 171 5.62 5.58 -16.92
C ASP A 171 4.98 5.38 -15.53
N LEU A 172 3.65 5.48 -15.45
CA LEU A 172 2.86 5.40 -14.22
C LEU A 172 1.54 4.66 -14.47
N GLN A 173 1.17 3.77 -13.56
CA GLN A 173 -0.16 3.16 -13.48
C GLN A 173 -0.71 3.38 -12.08
N ILE A 174 -1.76 4.18 -11.93
CA ILE A 174 -2.20 4.70 -10.62
C ILE A 174 -3.67 4.42 -10.35
N SER A 175 -3.99 4.03 -9.11
CA SER A 175 -5.36 3.84 -8.63
C SER A 175 -6.18 5.12 -8.68
N THR A 176 -7.50 4.98 -8.61
CA THR A 176 -8.43 6.11 -8.62
C THR A 176 -9.46 5.95 -7.52
N ASP A 177 -9.89 7.07 -6.92
CA ASP A 177 -11.02 7.07 -5.99
C ASP A 177 -12.34 6.84 -6.73
N ARG A 178 -12.43 7.29 -7.99
CA ARG A 178 -13.57 7.04 -8.87
C ARG A 178 -13.11 6.86 -10.31
N TYR A 179 -13.35 5.66 -10.85
CA TYR A 179 -13.14 5.30 -12.24
C TYR A 179 -14.31 5.77 -13.12
N ARG A 180 -13.98 6.45 -14.23
CA ARG A 180 -14.90 7.09 -15.18
C ARG A 180 -14.85 6.42 -16.57
N GLY A 181 -14.35 5.18 -16.65
CA GLY A 181 -14.46 4.31 -17.83
C GLY A 181 -13.28 4.33 -18.79
N ASN A 182 -12.54 5.43 -18.92
CA ASN A 182 -11.42 5.56 -19.87
C ASN A 182 -10.05 5.49 -19.17
N PRO A 183 -9.23 4.44 -19.36
CA PRO A 183 -7.98 4.26 -18.64
C PRO A 183 -6.89 5.29 -18.98
N TRP A 184 -7.09 6.13 -20.00
CA TRP A 184 -6.14 7.14 -20.47
C TRP A 184 -6.57 8.58 -20.16
N SER A 185 -7.74 8.77 -19.55
CA SER A 185 -8.30 10.10 -19.31
C SER A 185 -7.81 10.69 -17.99
N GLU A 186 -7.24 11.89 -18.01
CA GLU A 186 -6.93 12.65 -16.78
C GLU A 186 -8.19 13.17 -16.05
N SER A 187 -9.40 12.79 -16.48
CA SER A 187 -10.66 13.16 -15.80
C SER A 187 -10.83 12.46 -14.44
N HIS A 188 -10.11 11.36 -14.20
CA HIS A 188 -10.13 10.56 -12.98
C HIS A 188 -9.67 11.32 -11.74
N ARG A 189 -10.22 10.98 -10.58
CA ARG A 189 -9.66 11.39 -9.28
C ARG A 189 -8.63 10.36 -8.86
N ILE A 190 -7.36 10.74 -8.88
CA ILE A 190 -6.27 9.80 -8.60
C ILE A 190 -6.22 9.45 -7.12
N ASN A 191 -5.74 8.24 -6.82
CA ASN A 191 -5.48 7.77 -5.49
C ASN A 191 -4.02 7.28 -5.40
N THR A 192 -3.27 7.78 -4.40
CA THR A 192 -1.85 7.45 -4.22
C THR A 192 -1.62 6.21 -3.37
N GLY A 193 -2.67 5.51 -2.94
CA GLY A 193 -2.56 4.32 -2.11
C GLY A 193 -2.19 3.05 -2.87
N PHE A 194 -2.30 3.03 -4.20
CA PHE A 194 -1.71 1.97 -5.02
C PHE A 194 -1.26 2.54 -6.38
N TYR A 195 0.01 2.31 -6.74
CA TYR A 195 0.50 2.60 -8.08
C TYR A 195 1.75 1.81 -8.45
N MET A 196 1.91 1.50 -9.74
CA MET A 196 3.15 1.02 -10.34
C MET A 196 3.83 2.17 -11.07
N ILE A 197 5.12 2.38 -10.83
CA ILE A 197 5.91 3.43 -11.49
C ILE A 197 7.25 2.90 -11.97
N ARG A 198 7.70 3.41 -13.12
CA ARG A 198 9.04 3.12 -13.65
C ARG A 198 10.02 4.24 -13.39
N SER A 199 11.27 3.90 -13.10
CA SER A 199 12.33 4.89 -12.99
C SER A 199 12.81 5.34 -14.37
N ASN A 200 12.62 6.62 -14.67
CA ASN A 200 13.15 7.28 -15.86
C ASN A 200 13.22 8.81 -15.65
N ASN A 201 13.72 9.55 -16.64
CA ASN A 201 13.86 11.00 -16.54
C ASN A 201 12.52 11.72 -16.29
N LYS A 202 11.42 11.24 -16.86
CA LYS A 202 10.10 11.87 -16.71
C LYS A 202 9.54 11.67 -15.31
N THR A 203 9.63 10.46 -14.78
CA THR A 203 9.13 10.15 -13.42
C THR A 203 10.01 10.77 -12.33
N ARG A 204 11.33 10.93 -12.57
CA ARG A 204 12.19 11.77 -11.72
C ARG A 204 11.73 13.22 -11.69
N ALA A 205 11.53 13.84 -12.85
CA ALA A 205 11.04 15.21 -12.95
C ALA A 205 9.64 15.39 -12.33
N LEU A 206 8.78 14.37 -12.42
CA LEU A 206 7.50 14.34 -11.72
C LEU A 206 7.69 14.41 -10.21
N PHE A 207 8.53 13.55 -9.63
CA PHE A 207 8.75 13.52 -8.18
C PHE A 207 9.47 14.77 -7.65
N ASP A 208 10.39 15.35 -8.42
CA ASP A 208 11.01 16.64 -8.08
C ASP A 208 9.95 17.73 -7.95
N ALA A 209 9.13 17.92 -9.00
CA ALA A 209 8.09 18.95 -9.00
C ALA A 209 7.02 18.66 -7.94
N TRP A 210 6.65 17.39 -7.77
CA TRP A 210 5.66 16.98 -6.79
C TRP A 210 6.11 17.34 -5.37
N TYR A 211 7.32 16.92 -4.97
CA TYR A 211 7.85 17.21 -3.65
C TYR A 211 8.11 18.70 -3.43
N ALA A 212 8.67 19.41 -4.42
CA ALA A 212 8.96 20.84 -4.32
C ALA A 212 7.68 21.69 -4.14
N ASN A 213 6.53 21.23 -4.65
CA ASN A 213 5.27 21.96 -4.52
C ASN A 213 4.60 21.84 -3.14
N LYS A 214 5.18 21.08 -2.19
CA LYS A 214 4.66 21.00 -0.81
C LYS A 214 4.53 22.39 -0.16
N ASP A 215 5.48 23.29 -0.45
CA ASP A 215 5.55 24.63 0.15
C ASP A 215 4.61 25.63 -0.55
N ASN A 216 4.25 25.37 -1.81
CA ASN A 216 3.30 26.18 -2.58
C ASN A 216 1.84 25.89 -2.22
N PHE A 217 1.59 24.75 -1.56
CA PHE A 217 0.25 24.29 -1.20
C PHE A 217 0.17 23.89 0.28
N PRO A 218 0.37 24.83 1.22
CA PRO A 218 0.32 24.53 2.65
C PRO A 218 -1.05 23.92 3.02
N GLY A 219 -1.03 22.94 3.93
CA GLY A 219 -2.23 22.25 4.40
C GLY A 219 -2.80 21.20 3.44
N GLN A 220 -2.18 20.95 2.28
CA GLN A 220 -2.59 19.88 1.37
C GLN A 220 -1.66 18.67 1.47
N LYS A 221 -2.27 17.49 1.38
CA LYS A 221 -1.55 16.23 1.25
C LYS A 221 -1.02 16.06 -0.18
N GLU A 222 -0.02 15.22 -0.33
CA GLU A 222 0.68 14.89 -1.56
C GLU A 222 -0.26 14.42 -2.68
N GLN A 223 -1.30 13.62 -2.39
CA GLN A 223 -2.27 13.20 -3.41
C GLN A 223 -2.97 14.39 -4.08
N ASP A 224 -3.39 15.38 -3.29
CA ASP A 224 -4.13 16.54 -3.77
C ASP A 224 -3.22 17.41 -4.66
N VAL A 225 -1.95 17.57 -4.27
CA VAL A 225 -0.96 18.29 -5.06
C VAL A 225 -0.63 17.55 -6.37
N LEU A 226 -0.51 16.22 -6.34
CA LEU A 226 -0.30 15.43 -7.56
C LEU A 226 -1.48 15.57 -8.52
N GLU A 227 -2.71 15.55 -8.00
CA GLU A 227 -3.90 15.77 -8.81
C GLU A 227 -3.88 17.17 -9.42
N LYS A 228 -3.54 18.22 -8.65
CA LYS A 228 -3.41 19.58 -9.19
C LYS A 228 -2.38 19.67 -10.32
N LEU A 229 -1.18 19.10 -10.14
CA LEU A 229 -0.16 19.06 -11.18
C LEU A 229 -0.67 18.37 -12.45
N MET A 230 -1.33 17.22 -12.30
CA MET A 230 -1.96 16.52 -13.43
C MET A 230 -2.99 17.41 -14.13
N ARG A 231 -3.94 17.98 -13.39
CA ARG A 231 -5.03 18.84 -13.94
C ARG A 231 -4.49 20.08 -14.65
N GLN A 232 -3.39 20.64 -14.15
CA GLN A 232 -2.69 21.78 -14.76
C GLN A 232 -1.87 21.37 -16.00
N GLY A 233 -1.92 20.10 -16.42
CA GLY A 233 -1.27 19.60 -17.63
C GLY A 233 0.21 19.26 -17.45
N PHE A 234 0.71 19.19 -16.22
CA PHE A 234 2.10 18.85 -15.97
C PHE A 234 2.46 17.44 -16.47
N PHE A 235 1.53 16.48 -16.39
CA PHE A 235 1.72 15.13 -16.92
C PHE A 235 1.92 15.14 -18.43
N ARG A 236 1.09 15.92 -19.16
CA ARG A 236 1.23 16.16 -20.60
C ARG A 236 2.55 16.86 -20.93
N LYS A 237 2.94 17.87 -20.16
CA LYS A 237 4.20 18.61 -20.33
C LYS A 237 5.42 17.69 -20.24
N LEU A 238 5.40 16.72 -19.31
CA LEU A 238 6.45 15.71 -19.19
C LEU A 238 6.33 14.58 -20.23
N GLY A 239 5.24 14.53 -21.00
CA GLY A 239 4.95 13.46 -21.93
C GLY A 239 4.79 12.11 -21.24
N LEU A 240 4.25 12.08 -20.02
CA LEU A 240 4.06 10.85 -19.24
C LEU A 240 3.02 9.94 -19.90
N LYS A 241 3.34 8.66 -20.04
CA LYS A 241 2.41 7.60 -20.41
C LYS A 241 1.76 7.04 -19.15
N VAL A 242 0.59 7.58 -18.80
CA VAL A 242 -0.14 7.23 -17.56
C VAL A 242 -1.36 6.37 -17.86
N LYS A 243 -1.54 5.29 -17.10
CA LYS A 243 -2.78 4.50 -17.10
C LYS A 243 -3.47 4.64 -15.74
N PHE A 244 -4.75 4.99 -15.76
CA PHE A 244 -5.60 5.02 -14.58
C PHE A 244 -6.21 3.64 -14.38
N LEU A 245 -6.08 3.10 -13.17
CA LEU A 245 -6.49 1.74 -12.86
C LEU A 245 -8.00 1.68 -12.56
N ASP A 246 -8.68 0.72 -13.20
CA ASP A 246 -10.12 0.50 -13.06
C ASP A 246 -10.45 -0.08 -11.69
N THR A 247 -11.44 0.52 -11.02
CA THR A 247 -11.97 0.07 -9.72
C THR A 247 -12.61 -1.32 -9.77
N LEU A 248 -12.89 -1.85 -10.96
CA LEU A 248 -13.23 -3.27 -11.15
C LEU A 248 -12.14 -4.20 -10.60
N TYR A 249 -10.87 -3.86 -10.80
CA TYR A 249 -9.71 -4.64 -10.36
C TYR A 249 -9.05 -4.04 -9.11
N PHE A 250 -8.95 -2.72 -9.04
CA PHE A 250 -8.29 -1.97 -7.97
C PHE A 250 -9.35 -1.19 -7.17
N SER A 251 -10.15 -1.93 -6.40
CA SER A 251 -11.31 -1.40 -5.71
C SER A 251 -10.91 -0.52 -4.52
N GLY A 252 -11.85 0.33 -4.08
CA GLY A 252 -11.76 0.93 -2.75
C GLY A 252 -13.13 1.39 -2.26
N PHE A 253 -13.25 1.80 -1.00
CA PHE A 253 -14.54 2.16 -0.40
C PHE A 253 -15.17 3.42 -1.02
N CYS A 254 -14.41 4.23 -1.77
CA CYS A 254 -14.97 5.30 -2.60
C CYS A 254 -15.82 4.76 -3.77
N GLN A 255 -15.49 3.58 -4.30
CA GLN A 255 -16.16 2.89 -5.40
C GLN A 255 -15.82 1.39 -5.38
N ASP A 256 -16.75 0.59 -4.85
CA ASP A 256 -16.60 -0.86 -4.79
C ASP A 256 -16.51 -1.49 -6.18
N SER A 257 -15.71 -2.55 -6.29
CA SER A 257 -15.73 -3.40 -7.48
C SER A 257 -17.09 -4.05 -7.61
N ARG A 258 -17.67 -3.94 -8.81
CA ARG A 258 -18.92 -4.57 -9.19
C ARG A 258 -18.79 -6.09 -9.42
N ASP A 259 -17.58 -6.64 -9.42
CA ASP A 259 -17.33 -8.05 -9.69
C ASP A 259 -16.23 -8.63 -8.78
N VAL A 260 -16.66 -9.41 -7.79
CA VAL A 260 -15.75 -10.11 -6.87
C VAL A 260 -14.87 -11.16 -7.56
N THR A 261 -15.24 -11.63 -8.75
CA THR A 261 -14.43 -12.58 -9.51
C THR A 261 -13.20 -11.92 -10.12
N MET A 262 -13.23 -10.60 -10.32
CA MET A 262 -12.17 -9.83 -10.98
C MET A 262 -11.32 -9.00 -10.01
N VAL A 263 -11.84 -8.64 -8.82
CA VAL A 263 -11.13 -7.76 -7.88
C VAL A 263 -9.74 -8.31 -7.49
N ALA A 264 -8.70 -7.49 -7.60
CA ALA A 264 -7.35 -7.84 -7.16
C ALA A 264 -7.02 -7.20 -5.82
N THR A 265 -7.34 -5.92 -5.67
CA THR A 265 -7.06 -5.16 -4.43
C THR A 265 -8.30 -4.40 -3.94
N VAL A 266 -8.35 -4.16 -2.63
CA VAL A 266 -9.37 -3.32 -1.98
C VAL A 266 -8.69 -2.35 -1.02
N HIS A 267 -8.77 -1.04 -1.33
CA HIS A 267 -8.24 0.04 -0.51
C HIS A 267 -9.31 0.63 0.42
N ALA A 268 -9.00 0.82 1.71
CA ALA A 268 -9.81 1.63 2.62
C ALA A 268 -9.71 3.16 2.37
N ASN A 269 -9.77 3.59 1.10
CA ASN A 269 -9.90 5.01 0.75
C ASN A 269 -11.27 5.56 1.15
N CYS A 270 -11.46 6.89 1.08
CA CYS A 270 -12.68 7.54 1.58
C CYS A 270 -13.05 7.15 3.03
N CYS A 271 -12.05 6.91 3.88
CA CYS A 271 -12.23 6.52 5.27
C CYS A 271 -11.30 7.32 6.18
N ARG A 272 -11.81 7.83 7.30
CA ARG A 272 -11.02 8.50 8.34
C ARG A 272 -10.91 7.59 9.56
N GLY A 273 -9.76 7.64 10.21
CA GLY A 273 -9.57 6.91 11.45
C GLY A 273 -9.28 5.42 11.26
N MET A 274 -8.31 4.95 12.01
CA MET A 274 -7.83 3.58 12.00
C MET A 274 -8.88 2.59 12.47
N ALA A 275 -9.63 2.93 13.52
CA ALA A 275 -10.68 2.05 14.03
C ALA A 275 -11.75 1.73 12.97
N ALA A 276 -12.13 2.73 12.16
CA ALA A 276 -13.09 2.57 11.07
C ALA A 276 -12.49 1.74 9.92
N LYS A 277 -11.27 2.07 9.48
CA LYS A 277 -10.54 1.30 8.46
C LYS A 277 -10.45 -0.17 8.85
N LEU A 278 -10.07 -0.46 10.09
CA LEU A 278 -9.93 -1.82 10.61
C LEU A 278 -11.25 -2.58 10.62
N ALA A 279 -12.34 -1.94 11.06
CA ALA A 279 -13.64 -2.57 11.11
C ALA A 279 -14.10 -3.00 9.71
N ASP A 280 -14.05 -2.09 8.74
CA ASP A 280 -14.55 -2.35 7.39
C ASP A 280 -13.61 -3.23 6.56
N LEU A 281 -12.28 -3.11 6.71
CA LEU A 281 -11.33 -4.04 6.10
C LEU A 281 -11.47 -5.47 6.64
N SER A 282 -11.76 -5.61 7.94
CA SER A 282 -12.08 -6.92 8.52
C SER A 282 -13.35 -7.51 7.91
N MET A 283 -14.35 -6.67 7.60
CA MET A 283 -15.56 -7.10 6.89
C MET A 283 -15.25 -7.53 5.45
N VAL A 284 -14.43 -6.77 4.71
CA VAL A 284 -13.95 -7.17 3.38
C VAL A 284 -13.27 -8.53 3.42
N ALA A 285 -12.36 -8.76 4.37
CA ALA A 285 -11.68 -10.04 4.52
C ALA A 285 -12.65 -11.19 4.82
N ARG A 286 -13.68 -10.97 5.65
CA ARG A 286 -14.74 -11.97 5.89
C ARG A 286 -15.57 -12.23 4.64
N ASN A 287 -15.92 -11.20 3.88
CA ASN A 287 -16.66 -11.32 2.62
C ASN A 287 -15.86 -12.13 1.60
N TRP A 288 -14.57 -11.83 1.45
CA TRP A 288 -13.64 -12.58 0.60
C TRP A 288 -13.58 -14.08 0.96
N LYS A 289 -13.42 -14.40 2.25
CA LYS A 289 -13.46 -15.79 2.73
C LYS A 289 -14.77 -16.49 2.42
N ARG A 290 -15.90 -15.81 2.60
CA ARG A 290 -17.22 -16.34 2.25
C ARG A 290 -17.32 -16.62 0.75
N TYR A 291 -16.88 -15.70 -0.09
CA TYR A 291 -16.85 -15.88 -1.55
C TYR A 291 -16.01 -17.09 -1.94
N LYS A 292 -14.77 -17.20 -1.43
CA LYS A 292 -13.88 -18.33 -1.72
C LYS A 292 -14.53 -19.68 -1.36
N ARG A 293 -15.17 -19.78 -0.20
CA ARG A 293 -15.87 -21.00 0.22
C ARG A 293 -17.04 -21.36 -0.71
N LEU A 294 -17.83 -20.37 -1.14
CA LEU A 294 -18.96 -20.59 -2.05
C LEU A 294 -18.50 -20.96 -3.46
N ALA A 295 -17.45 -20.30 -3.94
CA ALA A 295 -16.83 -20.60 -5.23
C ALA A 295 -16.27 -22.03 -5.26
N SER A 296 -15.60 -22.48 -4.19
CA SER A 296 -15.11 -23.86 -4.07
C SER A 296 -16.23 -24.91 -4.00
N ALA A 297 -17.42 -24.52 -3.55
CA ALA A 297 -18.60 -25.39 -3.47
C ALA A 297 -19.46 -25.37 -4.76
N ASN A 298 -19.01 -24.69 -5.82
CA ASN A 298 -19.78 -24.44 -7.05
C ASN A 298 -21.20 -23.88 -6.79
N MET A 299 -21.38 -23.16 -5.68
CA MET A 299 -22.66 -22.57 -5.33
C MET A 299 -22.82 -21.21 -6.00
N THR A 300 -23.87 -21.07 -6.81
CA THR A 300 -24.29 -19.78 -7.35
C THR A 300 -25.02 -18.99 -6.26
N SER A 301 -24.39 -17.91 -5.78
CA SER A 301 -25.06 -16.94 -4.91
C SER A 301 -24.70 -15.54 -5.35
N THR A 302 -25.65 -14.62 -5.22
CA THR A 302 -25.41 -13.19 -5.43
C THR A 302 -24.45 -12.66 -4.36
N PHE A 303 -23.18 -12.53 -4.72
CA PHE A 303 -22.20 -11.90 -3.85
C PHE A 303 -22.44 -10.39 -3.81
N ARG A 304 -22.40 -9.80 -2.62
CA ARG A 304 -22.38 -8.36 -2.42
C ARG A 304 -21.37 -8.02 -1.32
N TRP A 305 -20.61 -6.96 -1.55
CA TRP A 305 -19.79 -6.37 -0.50
C TRP A 305 -20.68 -5.85 0.62
N SER A 306 -20.22 -5.99 1.84
CA SER A 306 -20.83 -5.33 2.98
C SER A 306 -20.60 -3.83 2.85
N LEU A 307 -21.58 -3.03 3.27
CA LEU A 307 -21.44 -1.58 3.29
C LEU A 307 -20.34 -1.17 4.29
N HIS A 308 -19.46 -0.27 3.85
CA HIS A 308 -18.36 0.30 4.66
C HIS A 308 -18.88 1.35 5.66
N ARG A 309 -19.76 0.91 6.57
CA ARG A 309 -20.51 1.80 7.47
C ARG A 309 -19.61 2.50 8.47
N ALA A 310 -18.57 1.82 8.98
CA ALA A 310 -17.67 2.44 9.95
C ALA A 310 -16.92 3.61 9.30
N CYS A 311 -16.44 3.41 8.08
CA CYS A 311 -15.78 4.42 7.28
C CYS A 311 -16.72 5.55 6.87
N TRP A 312 -17.96 5.27 6.48
CA TRP A 312 -18.94 6.35 6.22
C TRP A 312 -19.23 7.19 7.46
N ASN A 313 -19.37 6.56 8.63
CA ASN A 313 -19.63 7.26 9.88
C ASN A 313 -18.43 8.07 10.39
N SER A 314 -17.21 7.68 10.04
CA SER A 314 -15.97 8.39 10.43
C SER A 314 -15.85 9.82 9.89
N TRP A 315 -16.68 10.20 8.92
CA TRP A 315 -16.74 11.57 8.39
C TRP A 315 -17.67 12.49 9.17
N ARG A 316 -18.49 11.93 10.08
CA ARG A 316 -19.46 12.69 10.89
C ARG A 316 -18.94 13.04 12.29
N SER A 317 -17.82 12.44 12.68
CA SER A 317 -17.18 12.58 13.99
C SER A 317 -16.13 13.66 14.02
#